data_AF-A0A9D6FZF4-F1
#
_entry.id   AF-A0A9D6FZF4-F1
#
_cell.length_a   1.000
_cell.length_b   1.000
_cell.length_c   1.000
_cell.angle_alpha   90.00
_cell.angle_beta   90.00
_cell.angle_gamma   90.00
#
_symmetry.space_group_name_H-M   'P 1'
#
loop_
_entity.id
_entity.type
_entity.pdbx_description
1 polymer ?
#
loop_
_entity_poly.entity_id
_entity_poly.type
_entity_poly.pdbx_seq_one_letter_code
_entity_poly.pdbx_strand_id
1 'polypeptide(L)' 'MYKWGGITFALGMALIVIEIIIAKKKREGFTRTDSRRIWGLFWLTLFVTGLVMLLVWMSE' A
#
# COMPACT_ATOMS: atom_id res chain seq x y z
N MET A 1 -11.46 16.91 -1.41
CA MET A 1 -11.56 15.46 -1.10
C MET A 1 -10.87 14.44 -2.05
N TYR A 2 -11.39 14.11 -3.24
CA TYR A 2 -11.02 12.85 -3.94
C TYR A 2 -9.64 12.78 -4.61
N LYS A 3 -9.06 13.92 -5.04
CA LYS A 3 -7.77 13.93 -5.75
C LYS A 3 -6.63 13.43 -4.87
N TRP A 4 -6.52 13.95 -3.64
CA TRP A 4 -5.41 13.62 -2.73
C TRP A 4 -5.52 12.19 -2.19
N GLY A 5 -6.73 11.75 -1.79
CA GLY A 5 -6.94 10.36 -1.38
C GLY A 5 -6.64 9.35 -2.49
N GLY A 6 -7.02 9.66 -3.73
CA GLY A 6 -6.69 8.83 -4.90
C GLY A 6 -5.18 8.73 -5.16
N ILE A 7 -4.44 9.83 -5.04
CA ILE A 7 -2.97 9.85 -5.21
C ILE A 7 -2.28 9.01 -4.12
N THR A 8 -2.67 9.17 -2.86
CA THR A 8 -2.12 8.39 -1.74
C THR A 8 -2.38 6.89 -1.91
N PHE A 9 -3.60 6.53 -2.33
CA PHE A 9 -3.95 5.14 -2.61
C PHE A 9 -3.12 4.56 -3.75
N ALA A 10 -3.01 5.29 -4.87
CA ALA A 10 -2.25 4.86 -6.03
C ALA A 10 -0.76 4.65 -5.71
N LEU A 11 -0.17 5.54 -4.92
CA LEU A 11 1.23 5.41 -4.45
C LEU A 11 1.43 4.17 -3.57
N GLY A 12 0.54 3.94 -2.59
CA GLY A 12 0.64 2.77 -1.73
C GLY A 12 0.45 1.45 -2.50
N MET A 13 -0.49 1.41 -3.45
CA MET A 13 -0.68 0.27 -4.34
C MET A 13 0.53 0.03 -5.24
N ALA A 14 1.17 1.08 -5.77
CA ALA A 14 2.38 0.95 -6.57
C ALA A 14 3.53 0.32 -5.78
N LEU A 15 3.70 0.69 -4.50
CA LEU A 15 4.71 0.10 -3.62
C LEU A 15 4.46 -1.40 -3.37
N ILE A 16 3.21 -1.80 -3.17
CA ILE A 16 2.82 -3.21 -3.00
C ILE A 16 3.15 -4.02 -4.26
N VAL A 17 2.83 -3.48 -5.44
CA VAL A 17 3.13 -4.13 -6.72
C VAL A 17 4.64 -4.30 -6.90
N ILE A 18 5.43 -3.29 -6.53
CA ILE A 18 6.90 -3.39 -6.55
C ILE A 18 7.40 -4.49 -5.62
N GLU A 19 6.89 -4.57 -4.38
CA GLU A 19 7.27 -5.66 -3.45
C GLU A 19 6.91 -7.04 -4.02
N ILE A 20 5.75 -7.19 -4.65
CA ILE A 20 5.34 -8.45 -5.28
C ILE A 20 6.30 -8.82 -6.42
N ILE A 21 6.70 -7.85 -7.26
CA ILE A 21 7.65 -8.09 -8.36
C ILE A 21 9.02 -8.50 -7.81
N ILE A 22 9.51 -7.82 -6.77
CA ILE A 22 10.78 -8.13 -6.12
C ILE A 22 10.72 -9.54 -5.51
N ALA A 23 9.65 -9.87 -4.78
CA ALA A 23 9.45 -11.18 -4.17
C ALA A 23 9.39 -12.30 -5.22
N LYS A 24 8.72 -12.06 -6.36
CA LYS A 24 8.68 -13.01 -7.49
C LYS A 24 10.04 -13.19 -8.17
N LYS A 25 10.91 -12.17 -8.14
CA LYS A 25 12.24 -12.23 -8.75
C LYS A 25 13.29 -12.91 -7.85
N LYS A 26 12.98 -13.15 -6.58
CA LYS A 26 13.88 -13.88 -5.66
C LYS A 26 14.03 -15.34 -6.12
N ARG A 27 15.28 -15.81 -6.20
CA ARG A 27 15.61 -17.22 -6.51
C ARG A 27 15.04 -18.22 -5.51
N GLU A 28 14.77 -17.75 -4.30
CA GLU A 28 14.21 -18.51 -3.17
C GLU A 28 12.70 -18.78 -3.32
N GLY A 29 12.05 -18.16 -4.30
CA GLY A 29 10.60 -18.20 -4.49
C GLY A 29 9.85 -17.29 -3.50
N PHE A 30 8.53 -17.34 -3.56
CA PHE A 30 7.67 -16.52 -2.70
C PHE A 30 7.60 -17.11 -1.29
N THR A 31 8.29 -16.49 -0.33
CA THR A 31 8.33 -16.98 1.05
C THR A 31 7.11 -16.53 1.87
N ARG A 32 6.77 -17.28 2.93
CA ARG A 32 5.73 -16.87 3.90
C ARG A 32 6.00 -15.50 4.52
N THR A 33 7.27 -15.12 4.67
CA THR A 33 7.68 -13.81 5.18
C THR A 33 7.36 -12.69 4.19
N ASP A 34 7.61 -12.89 2.89
CA ASP A 34 7.23 -11.92 1.84
C ASP A 34 5.71 -11.73 1.81
N SER A 35 4.94 -12.82 1.90
CA SER A 35 3.47 -12.75 1.97
C SER A 35 2.97 -11.94 3.17
N ARG A 36 3.59 -12.11 4.35
CA ARG A 36 3.23 -11.38 5.56
C ARG A 36 3.58 -9.89 5.45
N ARG A 37 4.72 -9.55 4.83
CA ARG A 37 5.11 -8.16 4.56
C ARG A 37 4.16 -7.47 3.58
N ILE A 38 3.86 -8.11 2.46
CA ILE A 38 2.94 -7.59 1.44
C ILE A 38 1.55 -7.34 2.05
N TRP A 39 1.04 -8.29 2.85
CA TRP A 39 -0.22 -8.08 3.57
C TRP A 39 -0.14 -6.94 4.59
N GLY A 40 0.97 -6.83 5.31
CA GLY A 40 1.21 -5.70 6.22
C GLY A 40 1.21 -4.35 5.49
N LEU A 41 1.88 -4.25 4.34
CA LEU A 41 1.90 -3.05 3.50
C LEU A 41 0.54 -2.73 2.89
N PHE A 42 -0.25 -3.75 2.55
CA PHE A 42 -1.63 -3.57 2.09
C PHE A 42 -2.50 -2.93 3.17
N TRP A 43 -2.47 -3.47 4.39
CA TRP A 43 -3.19 -2.88 5.53
C TRP A 43 -2.68 -1.48 5.87
N LEU A 44 -1.37 -1.26 5.84
CA LEU A 44 -0.76 0.05 6.05
C LEU A 44 -1.25 1.06 5.01
N THR A 45 -1.27 0.68 3.74
CA THR A 45 -1.73 1.52 2.63
C THR A 45 -3.19 1.92 2.80
N LEU A 46 -4.06 0.96 3.15
CA LEU A 46 -5.47 1.23 3.43
C LEU A 46 -5.64 2.18 4.62
N PHE A 47 -4.89 1.94 5.70
CA PHE A 47 -4.93 2.79 6.88
C PHE A 47 -4.50 4.23 6.58
N VAL A 48 -3.36 4.42 5.91
CA VAL A 48 -2.82 5.74 5.56
C VAL A 48 -3.76 6.46 4.58
N THR A 49 -4.31 5.76 3.60
CA THR A 49 -5.28 6.33 2.65
C THR A 49 -6.55 6.79 3.37
N GLY A 50 -7.08 5.96 4.28
CA GLY A 50 -8.25 6.32 5.10
C GLY A 50 -7.97 7.52 5.99
N LEU A 51 -6.78 7.58 6.60
CA LEU A 51 -6.36 8.70 7.45
C LEU A 51 -6.24 10.00 6.65
N VAL A 52 -5.65 9.98 5.45
CA VAL A 52 -5.59 11.15 4.56
C VAL A 52 -6.98 11.61 4.16
N MET A 53 -7.88 10.69 3.80
CA MET A 53 -9.27 11.01 3.46
C MET A 53 -10.00 11.64 4.66
N LEU A 54 -9.80 11.12 5.87
CA LEU A 54 -10.38 11.66 7.10
C LEU A 54 -9.84 13.05 7.42
N LEU A 55 -8.53 13.28 7.31
CA LEU A 55 -7.92 14.59 7.52
C LEU A 55 -8.40 15.62 6.50
N VAL A 56 -8.50 15.24 5.23
CA VAL A 56 -9.04 16.11 4.18
C VAL A 56 -10.51 16.44 4.45
N TRP A 57 -11.29 15.48 4.95
CA TRP A 57 -12.68 15.71 5.32
C TRP A 57 -12.84 16.63 6.55
N MET A 58 -11.96 16.54 7.55
CA MET A 58 -11.96 17.46 8.70
C MET A 58 -11.40 18.84 8.38
N SER A 59 -10.66 18.98 7.28
CA SER A 59 -10.06 20.23 6.83
C SER A 59 -10.99 21.08 5.93
N GLU A 60 -12.05 20.47 5.39
CA GLU A 60 -13.14 21.16 4.69
C GLU A 60 -14.26 21.52 5.68
#